data_AF-A0A1Y4UYE6-F1
#
_entry.id   AF-A0A1Y4UYE6-F1
#
_cell.length_a   1.000
_cell.length_b   1.000
_cell.length_c   1.000
_cell.angle_alpha   90.00
_cell.angle_beta   90.00
_cell.angle_gamma   90.00
#
_symmetry.space_group_name_H-M   'P 1'
#
loop_
_entity.id
_entity.type
_entity.pdbx_description
1 polymer ?
#
loop_
_entity_poly.entity_id
_entity_poly.type
_entity_poly.pdbx_seq_one_letter_code
_entity_poly.pdbx_strand_id
1 'polypeptide(L)'
;MEYKKIKISTVRLGNDAEQVNRLIQSMEKELSNMEENVNQIVTMWEGDAKNSFVSVFQDDMVIAKELMKMLKALQISETRAKTEYEKCEYQIGEIINSIRV
;
A
#
# COMPACT_ATOMS: atom_id res chain seq x y z
N MET A 1 32.76 16.84 -15.29
CA MET A 1 31.52 16.46 -15.99
C MET A 1 30.47 16.15 -14.96
N GLU A 2 29.46 17.01 -14.80
CA GLU A 2 28.29 16.72 -13.96
C GLU A 2 27.27 15.93 -14.79
N TYR A 3 27.12 14.65 -14.47
CA TYR A 3 26.06 13.83 -15.03
C TYR A 3 24.80 14.07 -14.19
N LYS A 4 23.75 14.61 -14.82
CA LYS A 4 22.41 14.69 -14.24
C LYS A 4 22.00 13.28 -13.81
N LYS A 5 22.07 13.01 -12.50
CA LYS A 5 21.40 11.86 -11.89
C LYS A 5 19.99 11.79 -12.45
N ILE A 6 19.56 10.60 -12.86
CA ILE A 6 18.14 10.35 -13.16
C ILE A 6 17.39 10.87 -11.94
N LYS A 7 16.68 11.99 -12.10
CA LYS A 7 16.19 12.84 -11.00
C LYS A 7 14.91 12.24 -10.40
N ILE A 8 14.90 10.94 -10.17
CA ILE A 8 13.91 10.25 -9.37
C ILE A 8 14.67 9.83 -8.11
N SER A 9 14.36 10.48 -7.00
CA SER A 9 14.93 10.11 -5.72
C SER A 9 14.34 8.76 -5.33
N THR A 10 15.05 7.68 -5.64
CA THR A 10 14.76 6.31 -5.20
C THR A 10 14.58 6.23 -3.68
N VAL A 11 15.25 7.11 -2.94
CA VAL A 11 15.05 7.34 -1.51
C VAL A 11 13.64 7.87 -1.21
N ARG A 12 13.16 8.91 -1.89
CA ARG A 12 11.77 9.39 -1.73
C ARG A 12 10.76 8.31 -2.11
N LEU A 13 10.97 7.64 -3.24
CA LEU A 13 10.09 6.55 -3.68
C LEU A 13 10.00 5.43 -2.64
N GLY A 14 11.12 5.08 -2.01
CA GLY A 14 11.17 4.11 -0.92
C GLY A 14 10.44 4.57 0.34
N ASN A 15 10.68 5.81 0.76
CA ASN A 15 10.03 6.39 1.94
C ASN A 15 8.51 6.52 1.76
N ASP A 16 8.06 6.86 0.56
CA ASP A 16 6.63 6.99 0.23
C ASP A 16 5.98 5.60 0.20
N ALA A 17 6.60 4.60 -0.45
CA ALA A 17 6.12 3.22 -0.46
C ALA A 17 6.04 2.61 0.96
N GLU A 18 6.99 2.91 1.84
CA GLU A 18 6.96 2.49 3.24
C GLU A 18 5.85 3.17 4.05
N GLN A 19 5.62 4.48 3.83
CA GLN A 19 4.52 5.21 4.46
C GLN A 19 3.17 4.64 4.03
N VAL A 20 2.99 4.40 2.73
CA VAL A 20 1.78 3.77 2.18
C VAL A 20 1.59 2.38 2.80
N ASN A 21 2.65 1.57 2.91
CA ASN A 21 2.55 0.26 3.56
C ASN A 21 2.11 0.34 5.03
N ARG A 22 2.65 1.29 5.81
CA ARG A 22 2.21 1.49 7.21
C ARG A 22 0.74 1.88 7.30
N LEU A 23 0.29 2.81 6.44
CA LEU A 23 -1.11 3.23 6.40
C LEU A 23 -2.03 2.06 6.02
N ILE A 24 -1.63 1.23 5.05
CA ILE A 24 -2.35 0.02 4.67
C ILE A 24 -2.51 -0.92 5.88
N GLN A 25 -1.42 -1.19 6.62
CA GLN A 25 -1.46 -2.05 7.80
C GLN A 25 -2.38 -1.50 8.90
N SER A 26 -2.35 -0.18 9.13
CA SER A 26 -3.26 0.49 10.06
C SER A 26 -4.72 0.33 9.62
N MET A 27 -5.03 0.57 8.34
CA MET A 27 -6.39 0.42 7.82
C MET A 27 -6.90 -1.02 7.92
N GLU A 28 -6.07 -2.03 7.62
CA GLU A 28 -6.45 -3.44 7.77
C GLU A 28 -6.79 -3.80 9.21
N LYS A 29 -6.03 -3.26 10.15
CA LYS A 29 -6.28 -3.46 11.58
C LYS A 29 -7.60 -2.80 12.00
N GLU A 30 -7.85 -1.56 11.60
CA GLU A 30 -9.09 -0.85 11.92
C GLU A 30 -10.32 -1.53 11.32
N LEU A 31 -10.24 -2.01 10.07
CA LEU A 31 -11.32 -2.77 9.44
C LEU A 31 -11.61 -4.09 10.18
N SER A 32 -10.56 -4.79 10.62
CA SER A 32 -10.72 -6.03 11.40
C SER A 32 -11.38 -5.75 12.76
N ASN A 33 -10.96 -4.69 13.46
CA ASN A 33 -11.56 -4.28 14.72
C ASN A 33 -13.04 -3.90 14.53
N MET A 34 -13.36 -3.22 13.43
CA MET A 34 -14.73 -2.81 13.12
C MET A 34 -15.63 -4.03 12.87
N GLU A 35 -15.14 -5.02 12.13
CA GLU A 35 -15.83 -6.29 11.89
C GLU A 35 -16.09 -7.03 13.22
N GLU A 36 -15.10 -7.09 14.11
CA GLU A 36 -15.25 -7.68 15.44
C GLU A 36 -16.30 -6.94 16.29
N ASN A 37 -16.21 -5.62 16.38
CA ASN A 37 -17.13 -4.80 17.16
C ASN A 37 -18.58 -4.92 16.66
N VAL A 38 -18.79 -4.89 15.35
CA VAL A 38 -20.13 -5.05 14.77
C VAL A 38 -20.67 -6.45 15.05
N ASN A 39 -19.85 -7.50 14.90
CA ASN A 39 -20.25 -8.86 15.23
C ASN A 39 -20.68 -9.01 16.70
N GLN A 40 -20.03 -8.29 17.62
CA GLN A 40 -20.46 -8.27 19.03
C GLN A 40 -21.81 -7.56 19.19
N ILE A 41 -21.99 -6.37 18.63
CA ILE A 41 -23.22 -5.57 18.78
C ILE A 41 -24.43 -6.30 18.20
N VAL A 42 -24.28 -6.91 17.03
CA VAL A 42 -25.40 -7.56 16.33
C VAL A 42 -25.88 -8.82 17.05
N THR A 43 -25.10 -9.41 17.95
CA THR A 43 -25.56 -10.55 18.77
C THR A 43 -26.61 -10.13 19.80
N MET A 44 -26.57 -8.86 20.25
CA MET A 44 -27.48 -8.31 21.25
C MET A 44 -28.67 -7.55 20.62
N TRP A 45 -28.65 -7.39 19.30
CA TRP A 45 -29.66 -6.67 18.54
C TRP A 45 -30.53 -7.67 17.76
N GLU A 46 -31.85 -7.47 17.77
CA GLU A 46 -32.81 -8.25 16.99
C GLU A 46 -33.74 -7.34 16.18
N GLY A 47 -34.33 -7.88 15.11
CA GLY A 47 -35.31 -7.19 14.25
C GLY A 47 -34.78 -6.75 12.88
N ASP A 48 -35.67 -6.24 12.03
CA ASP A 48 -35.39 -5.90 10.63
C ASP A 48 -34.34 -4.79 10.45
N ALA A 49 -34.22 -3.91 11.43
CA ALA A 49 -33.22 -2.85 11.46
C ALA A 49 -31.79 -3.42 11.56
N LYS A 50 -31.59 -4.50 12.33
CA LYS A 50 -30.30 -5.22 12.39
C LYS A 50 -29.96 -5.80 11.03
N ASN A 51 -30.90 -6.48 10.39
CA ASN A 51 -30.66 -7.13 9.10
C ASN A 51 -30.25 -6.10 8.04
N SER A 52 -30.95 -4.96 8.01
CA SER A 52 -30.63 -3.86 7.10
C SER A 52 -29.25 -3.25 7.39
N PHE A 53 -28.91 -3.02 8.66
CA PHE A 53 -27.59 -2.50 9.05
C PHE A 53 -26.47 -3.48 8.70
N VAL A 54 -26.61 -4.77 9.03
CA VAL A 54 -25.62 -5.81 8.76
C VAL A 54 -25.35 -5.92 7.26
N SER A 55 -26.40 -5.88 6.44
CA SER A 55 -26.25 -5.93 4.98
C SER A 55 -25.42 -4.75 4.47
N VAL A 56 -25.78 -3.51 4.85
CA VAL A 56 -25.06 -2.31 4.43
C VAL A 56 -23.61 -2.34 4.92
N PHE A 57 -23.40 -2.74 6.18
CA PHE A 57 -22.06 -2.84 6.75
C PHE A 57 -21.19 -3.86 5.99
N GLN A 58 -21.75 -5.02 5.62
CA GLN A 58 -21.03 -6.02 4.85
C GLN A 58 -20.64 -5.50 3.46
N ASP A 59 -21.54 -4.79 2.78
CA ASP A 59 -21.27 -4.17 1.49
C ASP A 59 -20.14 -3.13 1.59
N ASP A 60 -20.18 -2.27 2.61
CA ASP A 60 -19.12 -1.28 2.87
C ASP A 60 -17.78 -1.96 3.16
N MET A 61 -17.77 -3.05 3.93
CA MET A 61 -16.57 -3.83 4.22
C MET A 61 -15.96 -4.48 2.98
N VAL A 62 -16.79 -4.92 2.02
CA VAL A 62 -16.31 -5.45 0.74
C VAL A 62 -15.61 -4.34 -0.05
N ILE A 63 -16.24 -3.18 -0.19
CA ILE A 63 -15.67 -2.02 -0.90
C ILE A 63 -14.35 -1.58 -0.25
N ALA A 64 -14.31 -1.51 1.08
CA ALA A 64 -13.09 -1.15 1.81
C ALA A 64 -11.96 -2.18 1.57
N LYS A 65 -12.27 -3.47 1.61
CA LYS A 65 -11.30 -4.55 1.32
C LYS A 65 -10.79 -4.49 -0.13
N GLU A 66 -11.63 -4.10 -1.08
CA GLU A 66 -11.20 -3.88 -2.48
C GLU A 66 -10.28 -2.67 -2.64
N LEU A 67 -10.61 -1.55 -1.98
CA LEU A 67 -9.73 -0.38 -1.93
C LEU A 67 -8.36 -0.74 -1.36
N MET A 68 -8.32 -1.57 -0.30
CA MET A 68 -7.06 -2.02 0.27
C MET A 68 -6.21 -2.84 -0.70
N LYS A 69 -6.85 -3.70 -1.51
CA LYS A 69 -6.14 -4.47 -2.55
C LYS A 69 -5.52 -3.53 -3.59
N MET A 70 -6.23 -2.49 -4.01
CA MET A 70 -5.71 -1.52 -4.97
C MET A 70 -4.52 -0.73 -4.41
N LEU A 71 -4.60 -0.29 -3.15
CA LEU A 71 -3.49 0.41 -2.48
C LEU A 71 -2.25 -0.49 -2.32
N LYS A 72 -2.44 -1.79 -2.01
CA LYS A 72 -1.35 -2.76 -1.98
C LYS A 72 -0.71 -2.94 -3.35
N ALA A 73 -1.50 -3.03 -4.41
CA ALA A 73 -0.98 -3.14 -5.77
C ALA A 73 -0.14 -1.90 -6.17
N LEU A 74 -0.59 -0.71 -5.79
CA LEU A 74 0.16 0.54 -6.00
C LEU A 74 1.49 0.51 -5.25
N GLN A 75 1.49 0.16 -3.97
CA GLN A 75 2.70 0.07 -3.15
C GLN A 75 3.74 -0.92 -3.72
N ILE A 76 3.29 -2.07 -4.24
CA ILE A 76 4.15 -3.04 -4.92
C ILE A 76 4.76 -2.45 -6.19
N SER A 77 3.95 -1.72 -6.97
CA SER A 77 4.42 -1.08 -8.21
C SER A 77 5.50 -0.03 -7.95
N GLU A 78 5.34 0.80 -6.92
CA GLU A 78 6.34 1.80 -6.51
C GLU A 78 7.62 1.14 -6.00
N THR A 79 7.49 0.07 -5.21
CA THR A 79 8.64 -0.71 -4.73
C THR A 79 9.43 -1.31 -5.89
N ARG A 80 8.73 -1.87 -6.89
CA ARG A 80 9.37 -2.41 -8.10
C ARG A 80 10.06 -1.32 -8.91
N ALA A 81 9.43 -0.17 -9.09
CA ALA A 81 10.02 0.95 -9.79
C ALA A 81 11.32 1.41 -9.11
N LYS A 82 11.36 1.48 -7.77
CA LYS A 82 12.57 1.79 -7.00
C LYS A 82 13.71 0.82 -7.36
N THR A 83 13.45 -0.49 -7.31
CA THR A 83 14.45 -1.52 -7.59
C THR A 83 15.03 -1.41 -9.00
N GLU A 84 14.19 -1.15 -10.01
CA GLU A 84 14.67 -0.97 -11.39
C GLU A 84 15.54 0.28 -11.56
N TYR A 85 15.22 1.39 -10.87
CA TYR A 85 16.06 2.58 -10.87
C TYR A 85 17.41 2.33 -10.19
N GLU A 86 17.42 1.67 -9.04
CA GLU A 86 18.66 1.33 -8.32
C GLU A 86 19.57 0.41 -9.17
N LYS A 87 18.98 -0.57 -9.86
CA LYS A 87 19.71 -1.45 -10.78
C LYS A 87 20.32 -0.68 -11.96
N CYS A 88 19.56 0.25 -12.55
CA CYS A 88 20.06 1.10 -13.63
C CYS A 88 21.22 1.98 -13.17
N GLU A 89 21.13 2.61 -12.00
CA GLU A 89 22.22 3.41 -11.43
C GLU A 89 23.48 2.57 -11.18
N TYR A 90 23.32 1.36 -10.66
CA TYR A 90 24.43 0.42 -10.45
C TYR A 90 25.13 0.05 -11.78
N GLN A 91 24.34 -0.32 -12.80
CA GLN A 91 24.87 -0.68 -14.12
C GLN A 91 25.61 0.48 -14.78
N ILE A 92 25.08 1.71 -14.69
CA ILE A 92 25.76 2.91 -15.19
C ILE A 92 27.07 3.14 -14.42
N GLY A 93 27.07 2.95 -13.10
CA GLY A 93 28.27 3.04 -12.27
C GLY A 93 29.37 2.06 -12.71
N GLU A 94 29.02 0.80 -12.98
CA GLU A 94 29.97 -0.21 -13.47
C GLU A 94 30.53 0.13 -14.87
N ILE A 95 29.67 0.63 -15.77
CA ILE A 95 30.12 1.07 -17.10
C ILE A 95 31.09 2.25 -16.98
N ILE A 96 30.78 3.24 -16.14
CA ILE A 96 31.68 4.40 -15.91
C ILE A 96 33.02 3.93 -15.31
N ASN A 97 33.00 3.02 -14.34
CA ASN A 97 34.20 2.50 -13.71
C ASN A 97 35.06 1.67 -14.68
N SER A 98 34.43 0.93 -15.61
CA SER A 98 35.17 0.16 -16.62
C SER A 98 35.78 1.01 -17.74
N ILE A 99 35.23 2.21 -18.00
CA ILE A 99 35.83 3.21 -18.91
C ILE A 99 36.95 4.00 -18.22
N ARG A 100 36.90 4.14 -16.89
CA ARG A 100 37.97 4.72 -16.07
C ARG A 100 39.10 3.69 -15.85
N VAL A 101 39.72 3.27 -16.95
CA VAL A 101 41.03 2.61 -16.99
C VAL A 101 41.96 3.51 -17.79
#